data_AF-A0A1Z8VDF1-F1
#
_entry.id   AF-A0A1Z8VDF1-F1
#
_cell.length_a   1.000
_cell.length_b   1.000
_cell.length_c   1.000
_cell.angle_alpha   90.00
_cell.angle_beta   90.00
_cell.angle_gamma   90.00
#
_symmetry.space_group_name_H-M   'P 1'
#
loop_
_entity.id
_entity.type
_entity.pdbx_description
1 polymer ?
#
loop_
_entity_poly.entity_id
_entity_poly.type
_entity_poly.pdbx_seq_one_letter_code
_entity_poly.pdbx_strand_id
1 'polypeptide(L)'
;MNPVLASSLVNVGKSLIEQLSIPSSTEYKVGNKTFSAELENVTSATQVNQSTHSLRQDLMQDPAIQSFLSNNAGNEIYFQKRADGSSQILSSSGDTITIGRDSPTNTLIHQYFDQCVREGICQSAHRPGTVLLKE
;
A
#
# COMPACT_ATOMS: atom_id res chain seq x y z
N MET A 1 7.96 -29.14 -70.97
CA MET A 1 8.48 -28.63 -69.68
C MET A 1 7.39 -27.81 -69.03
N ASN A 2 6.87 -28.24 -67.87
CA ASN A 2 5.85 -27.51 -67.11
C ASN A 2 6.50 -26.94 -65.84
N PRO A 3 6.49 -25.62 -65.60
CA PRO A 3 6.98 -25.09 -64.34
C PRO A 3 5.96 -25.36 -63.24
N VAL A 4 6.36 -26.12 -62.22
CA VAL A 4 5.60 -26.23 -60.97
C VAL A 4 5.86 -24.96 -60.17
N LEU A 5 4.86 -24.10 -60.08
CA LEU A 5 4.86 -22.87 -59.29
C LEU A 5 4.91 -23.21 -57.80
N ALA A 6 6.08 -23.06 -57.18
CA ALA A 6 6.32 -23.22 -55.75
C ALA A 6 5.79 -22.04 -54.91
N SER A 7 4.56 -21.59 -55.16
CA SER A 7 3.95 -20.44 -54.46
C SER A 7 3.26 -20.82 -53.15
N SER A 8 3.15 -22.11 -52.81
CA SER A 8 2.28 -22.57 -51.71
C SER A 8 2.91 -22.50 -50.31
N LEU A 9 4.25 -22.41 -50.18
CA LEU A 9 4.93 -22.37 -48.87
C LEU A 9 5.02 -20.95 -48.29
N VAL A 10 5.09 -19.93 -49.16
CA VAL A 10 5.25 -18.53 -48.73
C VAL A 10 3.97 -18.01 -48.05
N ASN A 11 2.80 -18.54 -48.44
CA ASN A 11 1.52 -18.08 -47.92
C ASN A 11 1.19 -18.63 -46.51
N VAL A 12 1.69 -19.82 -46.15
CA VAL A 12 1.46 -20.44 -44.83
C VAL A 12 2.30 -19.77 -43.74
N GLY A 13 3.54 -19.38 -44.05
CA GLY A 13 4.42 -18.69 -43.10
C GLY A 13 3.89 -17.30 -42.70
N LYS A 14 3.24 -16.59 -43.64
CA LYS A 14 2.69 -15.26 -43.37
C LYS A 14 1.51 -15.30 -42.39
N SER A 15 0.62 -16.27 -42.54
CA SER A 15 -0.54 -16.44 -41.64
C SER A 15 -0.16 -16.84 -40.21
N LEU A 16 0.94 -17.60 -40.02
CA LEU A 16 1.41 -17.97 -38.68
C LEU A 16 2.07 -16.79 -37.94
N ILE A 17 2.79 -15.92 -38.65
CA ILE A 17 3.38 -14.71 -38.05
C ILE A 17 2.30 -13.68 -37.70
N GLU A 18 1.28 -13.51 -38.54
CA GLU A 18 0.14 -12.63 -38.24
C GLU A 18 -0.66 -13.08 -37.01
N GLN A 19 -0.83 -14.39 -36.80
CA GLN A 19 -1.53 -14.94 -35.63
C GLN A 19 -0.77 -14.76 -34.30
N LEU A 20 0.57 -14.62 -34.34
CA LEU A 20 1.39 -14.42 -33.14
C LEU A 20 1.64 -12.94 -32.82
N SER A 21 1.41 -12.04 -33.78
CA SER A 21 1.77 -10.61 -33.67
C SER A 21 0.65 -9.73 -33.12
N ILE A 22 -0.57 -10.26 -32.99
CA ILE A 22 -1.70 -9.53 -32.45
C ILE A 22 -1.94 -10.03 -31.04
N PRO A 23 -1.41 -9.37 -29.99
CA PRO A 23 -1.88 -9.64 -28.64
C PRO A 23 -3.39 -9.46 -28.66
N SER A 24 -4.14 -10.44 -28.18
CA SER A 24 -5.58 -10.29 -27.96
C SER A 24 -5.76 -9.04 -27.14
N SER A 25 -6.37 -8.00 -27.73
CA SER A 25 -6.77 -6.84 -26.96
C SER A 25 -7.83 -7.34 -25.99
N THR A 26 -7.43 -7.68 -24.77
CA THR A 26 -8.34 -7.55 -23.64
C THR A 26 -8.75 -6.10 -23.66
N GLU A 27 -9.91 -5.83 -24.28
CA GLU A 27 -10.62 -4.58 -24.11
C GLU A 27 -10.80 -4.45 -22.61
N TYR A 28 -9.95 -3.65 -21.97
CA TYR A 28 -10.27 -3.12 -20.67
C TYR A 28 -11.59 -2.39 -20.88
N LYS A 29 -12.68 -2.95 -20.34
CA LYS A 29 -13.94 -2.22 -20.21
C LYS A 29 -13.65 -1.04 -19.29
N VAL A 30 -13.24 0.08 -19.88
CA VAL A 30 -13.18 1.36 -19.20
C VAL A 30 -14.62 1.66 -18.85
N GLY A 31 -14.99 1.43 -17.58
CA GLY A 31 -16.30 1.84 -17.10
C GLY A 31 -16.49 3.33 -17.40
N ASN A 32 -17.73 3.78 -17.64
CA ASN A 32 -18.11 5.18 -17.84
C ASN A 32 -17.94 6.04 -16.56
N LYS A 33 -16.92 5.77 -15.76
CA LYS A 33 -16.57 6.51 -14.58
C LYS A 33 -15.36 7.37 -14.90
N THR A 34 -15.48 8.65 -14.65
CA THR A 34 -14.37 9.58 -14.77
C THR A 34 -13.33 9.26 -13.70
N PHE A 35 -12.06 9.56 -13.97
CA PHE A 35 -10.98 9.46 -12.99
C PHE A 35 -11.34 10.15 -11.67
N SER A 36 -12.00 11.31 -11.75
CA SER A 36 -12.45 12.06 -10.58
C SER A 36 -13.43 11.28 -9.70
N ALA A 37 -14.35 10.51 -10.29
CA ALA A 37 -15.31 9.71 -9.54
C ALA A 37 -14.64 8.51 -8.83
N GLU A 38 -13.64 7.89 -9.45
CA GLU A 38 -12.84 6.84 -8.81
C GLU A 38 -11.95 7.41 -7.70
N LEU A 39 -11.36 8.59 -7.91
CA LEU A 39 -10.59 9.29 -6.88
C LEU A 39 -11.47 9.65 -5.68
N GLU A 40 -12.64 10.24 -5.92
CA GLU A 40 -13.59 10.59 -4.87
C GLU A 40 -14.02 9.37 -4.05
N ASN A 41 -14.32 8.25 -4.72
CA ASN A 41 -14.68 6.99 -4.05
C ASN A 41 -13.56 6.46 -3.15
N VAL A 42 -12.29 6.53 -3.59
CA VAL A 42 -11.13 6.21 -2.75
C VAL A 42 -11.03 7.17 -1.57
N THR A 43 -11.27 8.46 -1.80
CA THR A 43 -11.18 9.49 -0.75
C THR A 43 -12.26 9.28 0.33
N SER A 44 -13.49 8.96 -0.08
CA SER A 44 -14.61 8.65 0.81
C SER A 44 -14.41 7.33 1.57
N ALA A 45 -13.88 6.29 0.92
CA ALA A 45 -13.57 5.02 1.59
C ALA A 45 -12.46 5.17 2.66
N THR A 46 -11.63 6.20 2.55
CA THR A 46 -10.52 6.47 3.48
C THR A 46 -10.92 7.40 4.64
N GLN A 47 -12.17 7.86 4.72
CA GLN A 47 -12.65 8.66 5.85
C GLN A 47 -12.77 7.81 7.12
N VAL A 48 -11.65 7.67 7.84
CA VAL A 48 -11.63 7.27 9.24
C VAL A 48 -12.31 8.39 10.04
N ASN A 49 -13.55 8.18 10.49
CA ASN A 49 -14.31 9.09 11.37
C ASN A 49 -13.87 8.99 12.85
N GLN A 50 -12.67 8.48 13.10
CA GLN A 50 -12.10 8.34 14.43
C GLN A 50 -11.03 9.42 14.63
N SER A 51 -10.99 10.01 15.82
CA SER A 51 -9.96 10.98 16.16
C SER A 51 -8.61 10.28 16.33
N THR A 52 -7.52 11.02 16.13
CA THR A 52 -6.16 10.53 16.40
C THR A 52 -6.03 9.97 17.83
N HIS A 53 -6.74 10.57 18.80
CA HIS A 53 -6.74 10.12 20.19
C HIS A 53 -7.43 8.75 20.37
N SER A 54 -8.59 8.51 19.74
CA SER A 54 -9.26 7.19 19.85
C SER A 54 -8.44 6.08 19.20
N LEU A 55 -7.85 6.35 18.03
CA LEU A 55 -6.98 5.38 17.34
C LEU A 55 -5.75 5.02 18.19
N ARG A 56 -5.19 6.01 18.89
CA ARG A 56 -4.11 5.75 19.84
C ARG A 56 -4.58 4.87 20.99
N GLN A 57 -5.73 5.15 21.60
CA GLN A 57 -6.25 4.31 22.69
C GLN A 57 -6.44 2.86 22.25
N ASP A 58 -6.94 2.64 21.03
CA ASP A 58 -7.09 1.30 20.46
C ASP A 58 -5.72 0.62 20.26
N LEU A 59 -4.71 1.34 19.76
CA LEU A 59 -3.34 0.84 19.66
C LEU A 59 -2.74 0.46 21.02
N MET A 60 -3.08 1.20 22.09
CA MET A 60 -2.61 0.89 23.44
C MET A 60 -3.25 -0.36 24.03
N GLN A 61 -4.29 -0.93 23.42
CA GLN A 61 -4.87 -2.21 23.86
C GLN A 61 -4.08 -3.41 23.35
N ASP A 62 -3.20 -3.22 22.36
CA ASP A 62 -2.39 -4.31 21.80
C ASP A 62 -1.26 -4.72 22.79
N PRO A 63 -1.20 -5.99 23.21
CA PRO A 63 -0.19 -6.45 24.17
C PRO A 63 1.26 -6.35 23.67
N ALA A 64 1.48 -6.50 22.37
CA ALA A 64 2.82 -6.38 21.78
C ALA A 64 3.28 -4.92 21.79
N ILE A 65 2.38 -3.98 21.50
CA ILE A 65 2.65 -2.55 21.64
C ILE A 65 2.93 -2.19 23.10
N GLN A 66 2.08 -2.61 24.05
CA GLN A 66 2.29 -2.34 25.47
C GLN A 66 3.64 -2.87 25.99
N SER A 67 4.01 -4.08 25.58
CA SER A 67 5.28 -4.70 25.95
C SER A 67 6.46 -3.91 25.38
N PHE A 68 6.36 -3.49 24.10
CA PHE A 68 7.38 -2.67 23.46
C PHE A 68 7.56 -1.31 24.14
N LEU A 69 6.46 -0.65 24.50
CA LEU A 69 6.47 0.64 25.20
C LEU A 69 7.07 0.52 26.60
N SER A 70 6.74 -0.54 27.33
CA SER A 70 7.26 -0.79 28.68
C SER A 70 8.77 -0.99 28.67
N ASN A 71 9.30 -1.69 27.65
CA ASN A 71 10.74 -1.88 27.46
C ASN A 71 11.47 -0.61 26.99
N ASN A 72 10.75 0.35 26.44
CA ASN A 72 11.27 1.59 25.88
C ASN A 72 10.73 2.84 26.62
N ALA A 73 10.50 2.71 27.93
CA ALA A 73 9.98 3.79 28.75
C ALA A 73 10.90 5.02 28.71
N GLY A 74 10.32 6.20 28.46
CA GLY A 74 11.05 7.47 28.35
C GLY A 74 11.67 7.75 26.98
N ASN A 75 11.57 6.82 26.02
CA ASN A 75 12.03 7.02 24.65
C ASN A 75 10.90 7.53 23.75
N GLU A 76 11.27 8.21 22.67
CA GLU A 76 10.32 8.53 21.61
C GLU A 76 10.00 7.28 20.79
N ILE A 77 8.72 7.11 20.45
CA ILE A 77 8.23 5.95 19.72
C ILE A 77 7.66 6.42 18.40
N TYR A 78 8.11 5.79 17.32
CA TYR A 78 7.77 6.13 15.95
C TYR A 78 7.06 4.97 15.27
N PHE A 79 6.09 5.27 14.41
CA PHE A 79 5.50 4.32 13.48
C PHE A 79 5.91 4.64 12.05
N GLN A 80 6.25 3.60 11.29
CA GLN A 80 6.64 3.68 9.89
C GLN A 80 5.87 2.65 9.06
N LYS A 81 5.22 3.10 7.99
CA LYS A 81 4.63 2.22 6.98
C LYS A 81 5.72 1.71 6.05
N ARG A 82 5.73 0.41 5.77
CA ARG A 82 6.70 -0.22 4.85
C ARG A 82 6.06 -0.49 3.49
N ALA A 83 6.90 -0.57 2.45
CA ALA A 83 6.43 -0.84 1.08
C ALA A 83 5.82 -2.23 0.91
N ASP A 84 6.17 -3.18 1.79
CA ASP A 84 5.56 -4.50 1.86
C ASP A 84 4.20 -4.48 2.58
N GLY A 85 3.66 -3.32 2.96
CA GLY A 85 2.36 -3.17 3.62
C GLY A 85 2.35 -3.54 5.10
N SER A 86 3.48 -3.95 5.67
CA SER A 86 3.66 -4.10 7.12
C SER A 86 4.03 -2.75 7.77
N SER A 87 3.98 -2.70 9.09
CA SER A 87 4.40 -1.53 9.87
C SER A 87 5.60 -1.84 10.72
N GLN A 88 6.50 -0.88 10.89
CA GLN A 88 7.58 -0.93 11.87
C GLN A 88 7.30 0.06 12.99
N ILE A 89 7.44 -0.42 14.22
CA ILE A 89 7.46 0.41 15.42
C ILE A 89 8.92 0.54 15.83
N LEU A 90 9.38 1.76 16.07
CA LEU A 90 10.77 2.07 16.36
C LEU A 90 10.84 2.93 17.61
N SER A 91 11.87 2.70 18.42
CA SER A 91 12.21 3.58 19.54
C SER A 91 13.43 4.43 19.20
N SER A 92 13.55 5.61 19.81
CA SER A 92 14.78 6.42 19.76
C SER A 92 16.00 5.71 20.38
N SER A 93 15.80 4.62 21.14
CA SER A 93 16.88 3.73 21.61
C SER A 93 17.53 2.89 20.50
N GLY A 94 16.85 2.74 19.36
CA GLY A 94 17.23 1.82 18.28
C GLY A 94 16.45 0.50 18.27
N ASP A 95 15.66 0.22 19.32
CA ASP A 95 14.80 -0.96 19.35
C ASP A 95 13.70 -0.87 18.30
N THR A 96 13.36 -2.01 17.69
CA THR A 96 12.27 -2.06 16.70
C THR A 96 11.48 -3.36 16.79
N ILE A 97 10.19 -3.28 16.46
CA ILE A 97 9.35 -4.45 16.18
C ILE A 97 8.62 -4.26 14.86
N THR A 98 8.35 -5.35 14.16
CA THR A 98 7.61 -5.34 12.90
C THR A 98 6.24 -5.99 13.11
N ILE A 99 5.20 -5.28 12.72
CA ILE A 99 3.81 -5.75 12.76
C ILE A 99 3.44 -6.24 11.36
N GLY A 100 3.13 -7.52 11.24
CA GLY A 100 2.80 -8.15 9.96
C GLY A 100 1.61 -7.51 9.25
N ARG A 101 1.62 -7.54 7.92
CA ARG A 101 0.63 -6.91 7.04
C ARG A 101 -0.81 -7.25 7.44
N ASP A 102 -1.07 -8.52 7.74
CA ASP A 102 -2.41 -9.06 7.98
C ASP A 102 -2.85 -8.94 9.46
N SER A 103 -2.04 -8.30 10.31
CA SER A 103 -2.40 -8.07 11.71
C SER A 103 -3.45 -6.96 11.85
N PRO A 104 -4.48 -7.12 12.70
CA PRO A 104 -5.41 -6.03 13.04
C PRO A 104 -4.70 -4.77 13.54
N THR A 105 -3.59 -4.96 14.27
CA THR A 105 -2.74 -3.89 14.78
C THR A 105 -2.11 -3.08 13.64
N ASN A 106 -1.75 -3.73 12.53
CA ASN A 106 -1.21 -3.04 11.35
C ASN A 106 -2.26 -2.13 10.71
N THR A 107 -3.52 -2.58 10.65
CA THR A 107 -4.63 -1.75 10.18
C THR A 107 -4.81 -0.51 11.05
N LEU A 108 -4.78 -0.66 12.38
CA LEU A 108 -4.86 0.46 13.31
C LEU A 108 -3.67 1.43 13.17
N ILE A 109 -2.44 0.91 13.00
CA ILE A 109 -1.26 1.74 12.78
C ILE A 109 -1.39 2.55 11.50
N HIS A 110 -1.87 1.94 10.41
CA HIS A 110 -2.09 2.64 9.16
C HIS A 110 -3.16 3.73 9.30
N GLN A 111 -4.27 3.44 9.97
CA GLN A 111 -5.33 4.42 10.24
C GLN A 111 -4.81 5.59 11.09
N TYR A 112 -4.06 5.31 12.16
CA TYR A 112 -3.42 6.33 12.99
C TYR A 112 -2.46 7.18 12.17
N PHE A 113 -1.59 6.55 11.38
CA PHE A 113 -0.63 7.24 10.53
C PHE A 113 -1.33 8.18 9.54
N ASP A 114 -2.34 7.67 8.81
CA ASP A 114 -3.04 8.45 7.79
C ASP A 114 -3.84 9.60 8.42
N GLN A 115 -4.40 9.40 9.62
CA GLN A 115 -5.07 10.45 10.36
C GLN A 115 -4.09 11.54 10.84
N CYS A 116 -2.93 11.16 11.37
CA CYS A 116 -1.87 12.11 11.75
C CYS A 116 -1.40 12.94 10.55
N VAL A 117 -1.20 12.31 9.39
CA VAL A 117 -0.83 13.01 8.15
C VAL A 117 -1.94 13.97 7.72
N ARG A 118 -3.20 13.55 7.76
CA ARG A 118 -4.36 14.37 7.39
C ARG A 118 -4.49 15.60 8.29
N GLU A 119 -4.34 15.42 9.60
CA GLU A 119 -4.45 16.51 10.59
C GLU A 119 -3.18 17.39 10.63
N GLY A 120 -2.09 16.97 9.98
CA GLY A 120 -0.80 17.67 10.04
C GLY A 120 -0.14 17.59 11.41
N ILE A 121 -0.50 16.59 12.22
CA ILE A 121 0.02 16.39 13.58
C ILE A 121 0.89 15.13 13.68
N CYS A 122 1.55 14.96 14.82
CA CYS A 122 2.37 13.79 15.15
C CYS A 122 3.53 13.48 14.17
N GLN A 123 3.84 14.34 13.20
CA GLN A 123 4.97 14.11 12.31
C GLN A 123 6.29 14.29 13.07
N SER A 124 7.24 13.39 12.83
CA SER A 124 8.58 13.52 13.39
C SER A 124 9.40 14.55 12.59
N ALA A 125 9.94 15.55 13.28
CA ALA A 125 10.90 16.49 12.70
C ALA A 125 12.28 15.84 12.44
N HIS A 126 12.60 14.79 13.20
CA HIS A 126 13.90 14.13 13.18
C HIS A 126 13.95 12.93 12.22
N ARG A 127 12.80 12.32 11.94
CA ARG A 127 12.70 11.10 11.13
C ARG A 127 11.60 11.20 10.07
N PRO A 128 11.93 11.68 8.86
CA PRO A 128 10.97 11.78 7.75
C PRO A 128 10.25 10.46 7.47
N GLY A 129 8.97 10.55 7.11
CA GLY A 129 8.15 9.37 6.80
C GLY A 129 7.73 8.56 8.02
N THR A 130 7.83 9.13 9.23
CA THR A 130 7.31 8.52 10.46
C THR A 130 6.37 9.44 11.21
N VAL A 131 5.47 8.83 11.98
CA VAL A 131 4.63 9.53 12.94
C VAL A 131 5.05 9.13 14.36
N LEU A 132 5.14 10.11 15.24
CA LEU A 132 5.37 9.95 16.67
C LEU A 132 4.10 9.42 17.32
N LEU A 133 4.22 8.43 18.19
CA LEU A 133 3.18 8.11 19.14
C LEU A 133 3.18 9.18 20.23
N LYS A 134 2.45 10.27 20.02
CA LYS A 134 2.34 11.37 20.99
C LYS A 134 1.45 11.01 22.17
N GLU A 135 1.79 11.57 23.33
CA GLU A 135 0.91 11.58 24.51
C GLU A 135 -0.39 12.39 24.33
#